data_AF-A0A831P443-F1
#
_entry.id   AF-A0A831P443-F1
#
_cell.length_a   1.000
_cell.length_b   1.000
_cell.length_c   1.000
_cell.angle_alpha   90.00
_cell.angle_beta   90.00
_cell.angle_gamma   90.00
#
_symmetry.space_group_name_H-M   'P 1'
#
loop_
_entity.id
_entity.type
_entity.pdbx_description
1 polymer ?
#
loop_
_entity_poly.entity_id
_entity_poly.type
_entity_poly.pdbx_seq_one_letter_code
_entity_poly.pdbx_strand_id
1 'polypeptide(L)'
;MWAQTDNMGHINWHDAKLYCENIILSKHNDWRMPTIEELETLFDRSTDAHETICGRKVRSAPQVELSCGFVWSSGTHAIPGSLPIEAMVYNFSRGYRFSSRMSQYRGYRALPVRNVDK
;
A
#
# COMPACT_ATOMS: atom_id res chain seq x y z
N MET A 1 -5.68 -10.08 -7.48
CA MET A 1 -4.26 -10.37 -7.80
C MET A 1 -3.44 -9.15 -7.41
N TRP A 2 -2.26 -9.38 -6.84
CA TRP A 2 -1.36 -8.33 -6.36
C TRP A 2 -0.18 -8.14 -7.32
N ALA A 3 0.36 -6.92 -7.41
CA ALA A 3 1.70 -6.72 -7.93
C ALA A 3 2.69 -7.47 -7.01
N GLN A 4 3.74 -8.05 -7.59
CA GLN A 4 4.75 -8.78 -6.81
C GLN A 4 5.57 -7.85 -5.92
N THR A 5 5.80 -6.61 -6.36
CA THR A 5 6.60 -5.62 -5.63
C THR A 5 5.84 -4.30 -5.48
N ASP A 6 6.17 -3.55 -4.44
CA ASP A 6 5.77 -2.14 -4.33
C ASP A 6 6.56 -1.23 -5.29
N ASN A 7 6.35 0.07 -5.19
CA ASN A 7 7.03 1.09 -6.00
C ASN A 7 8.51 1.33 -5.66
N MET A 8 9.09 0.56 -4.74
CA MET A 8 10.51 0.60 -4.31
C MET A 8 11.02 1.94 -3.73
N GLY A 9 10.17 2.96 -3.62
CA GLY A 9 10.57 4.33 -3.33
C GLY A 9 9.59 5.06 -2.43
N HIS A 10 10.04 6.17 -1.83
CA HIS A 10 9.15 7.05 -1.06
C HIS A 10 8.10 7.67 -1.97
N ILE A 11 6.85 7.69 -1.52
CA ILE A 11 5.74 8.16 -2.36
C ILE A 11 4.64 8.77 -1.50
N ASN A 12 4.14 9.93 -1.93
CA ASN A 12 2.97 10.55 -1.31
C ASN A 12 1.68 9.85 -1.80
N TRP A 13 0.54 10.17 -1.20
CA TRP A 13 -0.70 9.47 -1.51
C TRP A 13 -1.19 9.70 -2.96
N HIS A 14 -1.05 10.92 -3.48
CA HIS A 14 -1.52 11.26 -4.84
C HIS A 14 -0.68 10.53 -5.90
N ASP A 15 0.65 10.56 -5.75
CA ASP A 15 1.57 9.85 -6.63
C ASP A 15 1.39 8.33 -6.50
N ALA A 16 1.10 7.83 -5.29
CA ALA A 16 0.82 6.41 -5.07
C ALA A 16 -0.43 5.96 -5.82
N LYS A 17 -1.47 6.81 -5.86
CA LYS A 17 -2.69 6.52 -6.59
C LYS A 17 -2.42 6.45 -8.10
N LEU A 18 -1.72 7.45 -8.62
CA LEU A 18 -1.30 7.47 -10.02
C LEU A 18 -0.39 6.30 -10.38
N TYR A 19 0.54 5.92 -9.51
CA TYR A 19 1.40 4.76 -9.71
C TYR A 19 0.57 3.49 -9.85
N CYS A 20 -0.37 3.26 -8.93
CA CYS A 20 -1.20 2.05 -8.98
C CYS A 20 -2.13 1.99 -10.21
N GLU A 21 -2.63 3.13 -10.69
CA GLU A 21 -3.54 3.18 -11.84
C GLU A 21 -2.83 3.11 -13.19
N ASN A 22 -1.56 3.52 -13.26
CA ASN A 22 -0.82 3.62 -14.53
C ASN A 22 0.30 2.59 -14.69
N ILE A 23 0.44 1.65 -13.75
CA ILE A 23 1.48 0.63 -13.86
C ILE A 23 1.17 -0.33 -15.01
N ILE A 24 2.09 -0.40 -15.98
CA ILE A 24 2.00 -1.37 -17.08
C ILE A 24 2.68 -2.66 -16.62
N LEU A 25 2.08 -3.31 -15.61
CA LEU A 25 2.42 -4.69 -15.29
C LEU A 25 1.60 -5.59 -16.20
N SER A 26 2.25 -6.17 -17.22
CA SER A 26 1.66 -7.10 -18.19
C SER A 26 0.56 -6.47 -19.07
N LYS A 27 -0.21 -7.29 -19.79
CA LYS A 27 -1.32 -6.86 -20.68
C LYS A 27 -2.58 -6.41 -19.92
N HIS A 28 -2.44 -5.99 -18.66
CA HIS A 28 -3.56 -5.64 -17.77
C HIS A 28 -3.56 -4.14 -17.47
N ASN A 29 -4.75 -3.54 -17.52
CA ASN A 29 -4.99 -2.09 -17.36
C ASN A 29 -5.94 -1.76 -16.21
N ASP A 30 -6.30 -2.75 -15.39
CA ASP A 30 -7.28 -2.70 -14.30
C ASP A 30 -6.62 -2.63 -12.91
N TRP A 31 -5.36 -2.20 -12.85
CA TRP A 31 -4.65 -1.97 -11.61
C TRP A 31 -5.20 -0.75 -10.87
N ARG A 32 -5.27 -0.85 -9.54
CA ARG A 32 -5.75 0.22 -8.66
C ARG A 32 -5.02 0.21 -7.33
N MET A 33 -5.15 1.32 -6.60
CA MET A 33 -4.74 1.39 -5.21
C MET A 33 -5.67 0.47 -4.36
N PRO A 34 -5.11 -0.30 -3.41
CA PRO A 34 -5.88 -1.23 -2.58
C PRO A 34 -6.71 -0.49 -1.53
N THR A 35 -7.77 -1.13 -1.04
CA THR A 35 -8.47 -0.69 0.17
C THR A 35 -7.65 -1.04 1.41
N ILE A 36 -8.03 -0.50 2.58
CA ILE A 36 -7.30 -0.81 3.82
C ILE A 36 -7.57 -2.26 4.26
N GLU A 37 -8.77 -2.77 4.00
CA GLU A 37 -9.16 -4.16 4.26
C GLU A 37 -8.37 -5.14 3.40
N GLU A 38 -8.12 -4.81 2.13
CA GLU A 38 -7.29 -5.65 1.25
C GLU A 38 -5.85 -5.74 1.77
N LEU A 39 -5.27 -4.61 2.19
CA LEU A 39 -3.93 -4.59 2.79
C LEU A 39 -3.86 -5.41 4.09
N GLU A 40 -4.91 -5.38 4.91
CA GLU A 40 -5.01 -6.20 6.11
C GLU A 40 -4.90 -7.70 5.82
N THR A 41 -5.47 -8.16 4.70
CA THR A 41 -5.38 -9.58 4.31
C THR A 41 -3.96 -10.04 3.98
N LEU A 42 -3.06 -9.11 3.66
CA LEU A 42 -1.67 -9.42 3.36
C LEU A 42 -0.82 -9.56 4.62
N PHE A 43 -1.29 -9.18 5.80
CA PHE A 43 -0.51 -9.26 7.02
C PHE A 43 -0.77 -10.57 7.76
N ASP A 44 0.29 -11.36 7.94
CA ASP A 44 0.24 -12.60 8.71
C ASP A 44 1.13 -12.52 9.95
N ARG A 45 0.53 -12.70 11.13
CA ARG A 45 1.27 -12.70 12.41
C ARG A 45 2.10 -13.97 12.62
N SER A 46 1.74 -15.05 11.94
CA SER A 46 2.41 -16.35 12.08
C SER A 46 3.70 -16.46 11.27
N THR A 47 3.86 -15.67 10.20
CA THR A 47 5.08 -15.65 9.37
C THR A 47 6.20 -14.85 10.02
N ASP A 48 7.43 -15.32 9.95
CA ASP A 48 8.60 -14.57 10.41
C ASP A 48 8.73 -13.20 9.74
N ALA A 49 9.17 -12.21 10.52
CA ALA A 49 9.41 -10.88 9.99
C ALA A 49 10.72 -10.86 9.21
N HIS A 50 10.71 -10.32 7.99
CA HIS A 50 11.91 -10.14 7.17
C HIS A 50 12.30 -8.66 7.10
N GLU A 51 13.59 -8.39 6.93
CA GLU A 51 14.11 -7.04 6.80
C GLU A 51 13.92 -6.52 5.37
N THR A 52 13.39 -5.32 5.24
CA THR A 52 13.15 -4.62 3.97
C THR A 52 14.32 -3.69 3.63
N ILE A 53 14.40 -3.26 2.37
CA ILE A 53 15.45 -2.34 1.88
C ILE A 53 15.51 -1.04 2.70
N CYS A 54 14.38 -0.56 3.24
CA CYS A 54 14.37 0.65 4.08
C CYS A 54 14.80 0.42 5.55
N GLY A 55 15.28 -0.79 5.89
CA GLY A 55 15.73 -1.15 7.25
C GLY A 55 14.61 -1.49 8.23
N ARG A 56 13.35 -1.60 7.76
CA ARG A 56 12.23 -2.02 8.60
C ARG A 56 12.02 -3.53 8.49
N LYS A 57 11.71 -4.17 9.61
CA LYS A 57 11.19 -5.55 9.60
C LYS A 57 9.69 -5.53 9.35
N VAL A 58 9.21 -6.37 8.43
CA VAL A 58 7.79 -6.46 8.05
C VAL A 58 7.34 -7.92 8.01
N ARG A 59 6.04 -8.14 8.17
CA ARG A 59 5.39 -9.43 7.91
C ARG A 59 4.36 -9.22 6.82
N SER A 60 4.45 -9.98 5.74
CA SER A 60 3.51 -9.91 4.62
C SER A 60 3.34 -11.29 3.99
N ALA A 61 2.25 -11.47 3.26
CA ALA A 61 1.98 -12.69 2.51
C ALA A 61 3.11 -12.96 1.49
N PRO A 62 3.50 -14.23 1.28
CA PRO A 62 4.71 -14.59 0.52
C PRO A 62 4.65 -14.19 -0.96
N GLN A 63 3.46 -13.94 -1.52
CA GLN A 63 3.29 -13.51 -2.90
C GLN A 63 3.59 -12.01 -3.14
N VAL A 64 3.91 -11.24 -2.09
CA VAL A 64 4.28 -9.82 -2.21
C VAL A 64 5.59 -9.52 -1.48
N GLU A 65 6.41 -8.70 -2.10
CA GLU A 65 7.66 -8.19 -1.54
C GLU A 65 7.55 -6.68 -1.31
N LEU A 66 7.68 -6.26 -0.05
CA LEU A 66 7.64 -4.86 0.33
C LEU A 66 9.05 -4.31 0.54
N SER A 67 9.35 -3.17 -0.07
CA SER A 67 10.62 -2.47 0.14
C SER A 67 10.59 -1.56 1.39
N CYS A 68 9.43 -1.38 2.03
CA CYS A 68 9.29 -0.74 3.34
C CYS A 68 7.99 -1.11 4.08
N GLY A 69 7.76 -0.53 5.26
CA GLY A 69 6.71 -0.98 6.18
C GLY A 69 5.35 -0.30 6.10
N PHE A 70 5.21 0.82 5.37
CA PHE A 70 3.95 1.57 5.32
C PHE A 70 3.40 1.59 3.89
N VAL A 71 2.15 1.14 3.71
CA VAL A 71 1.51 1.10 2.39
C VAL A 71 0.23 1.93 2.43
N TRP A 72 0.10 2.87 1.49
CA TRP A 72 -1.10 3.68 1.32
C TRP A 72 -2.29 2.82 0.85
N SER A 73 -3.47 3.14 1.36
CA SER A 73 -4.73 2.65 0.81
C SER A 73 -5.56 3.78 0.21
N SER A 74 -6.59 3.41 -0.56
CA SER A 74 -7.51 4.34 -1.20
C SER A 74 -8.48 5.03 -0.23
N GLY A 75 -8.56 4.57 1.02
CA GLY A 75 -9.48 5.10 2.02
C GLY A 75 -9.05 6.49 2.49
N THR A 76 -9.91 7.49 2.33
CA THR A 76 -9.66 8.87 2.76
C THR A 76 -10.67 9.30 3.81
N HIS A 77 -10.28 10.21 4.71
CA HIS A 77 -11.21 10.88 5.62
C HIS A 77 -11.31 12.36 5.24
N ALA A 78 -12.53 12.83 4.98
CA ALA A 78 -12.82 14.22 4.69
C ALA A 78 -13.78 14.78 5.75
N ILE A 79 -13.50 16.00 6.21
CA ILE A 79 -14.47 16.79 6.97
C ILE A 79 -15.56 17.24 5.98
N PRO A 80 -16.85 17.21 6.35
CA PRO A 80 -17.92 17.71 5.49
C PRO A 80 -17.61 19.11 4.94
N GLY A 81 -17.67 19.27 3.62
CA GLY A 81 -17.36 20.54 2.95
C GLY A 81 -15.87 20.81 2.69
N SER A 82 -14.97 19.87 2.99
CA SER A 82 -13.52 19.99 2.71
C SER A 82 -13.00 18.83 1.87
N LEU A 83 -11.93 19.07 1.12
CA LEU A 83 -11.18 18.00 0.47
C LEU A 83 -10.43 17.16 1.53
N PRO A 84 -10.28 15.84 1.32
CA PRO A 84 -9.50 15.01 2.22
C PRO A 84 -8.03 15.45 2.21
N ILE A 85 -7.44 15.52 3.40
CA ILE A 85 -6.00 15.79 3.59
C ILE A 85 -5.27 14.59 4.21
N GLU A 86 -6.03 13.56 4.62
CA GLU A 86 -5.52 12.33 5.20
C GLU A 86 -6.06 11.10 4.48
N ALA A 87 -5.21 10.09 4.39
CA ALA A 87 -5.54 8.78 3.88
C ALA A 87 -5.11 7.68 4.85
N MET A 88 -5.72 6.51 4.69
CA MET A 88 -5.44 5.34 5.49
C MET A 88 -4.17 4.64 5.00
N VAL A 89 -3.43 4.08 5.95
CA VAL A 89 -2.14 3.43 5.75
C VAL A 89 -2.14 2.14 6.56
N TYR A 90 -1.62 1.07 5.98
CA TYR A 90 -1.35 -0.15 6.73
C TYR A 90 0.13 -0.23 7.13
N ASN A 91 0.38 -0.57 8.39
CA ASN A 91 1.71 -0.76 8.96
C ASN A 91 2.08 -2.24 9.00
N PHE A 92 2.83 -2.72 8.01
CA PHE A 92 3.30 -4.11 7.91
C PHE A 92 4.41 -4.45 8.92
N SER A 93 5.02 -3.46 9.58
CA SER A 93 5.94 -3.73 10.71
C SER A 93 5.21 -4.08 11.99
N ARG A 94 3.94 -3.69 12.14
CA ARG A 94 3.20 -3.78 13.42
C ARG A 94 1.81 -4.40 13.31
N GLY A 95 1.25 -4.52 12.12
CA GLY A 95 -0.07 -5.13 11.88
C GLY A 95 -1.25 -4.26 12.31
N TYR A 96 -1.20 -2.96 12.06
CA TYR A 96 -2.31 -2.04 12.33
C TYR A 96 -2.47 -0.98 11.23
N ARG A 97 -3.68 -0.44 11.10
CA ARG A 97 -4.00 0.69 10.23
C ARG A 97 -4.02 2.02 10.99
N PHE A 98 -3.68 3.10 10.32
CA PHE A 98 -3.73 4.47 10.86
C PHE A 98 -3.96 5.48 9.73
N SER A 99 -4.39 6.70 10.04
CA SER A 99 -4.44 7.79 9.07
C SER A 99 -3.12 8.56 9.05
N SER A 100 -2.75 9.09 7.89
CA SER A 100 -1.62 9.98 7.73
C SER A 100 -1.93 11.05 6.69
N ARG A 101 -1.27 12.21 6.83
CA ARG A 101 -1.40 13.29 5.85
C ARG A 101 -0.96 12.81 4.48
N MET A 102 -1.77 13.09 3.47
CA MET A 102 -1.50 12.70 2.07
C MET A 102 -0.19 13.25 1.52
N SER A 103 0.38 14.29 2.14
CA SER A 103 1.68 14.86 1.80
C SER A 103 2.88 14.10 2.39
N GLN A 104 2.66 13.18 3.34
CA GLN A 104 3.73 12.33 3.85
C GLN A 104 4.19 11.37 2.77
N TYR A 105 5.50 11.14 2.68
CA TYR A 105 6.09 10.30 1.63
C TYR A 105 7.20 9.36 2.15
N ARG A 106 7.92 9.77 3.21
CA ARG A 106 9.04 8.99 3.77
C ARG A 106 8.58 7.69 4.42
N GLY A 107 9.12 6.59 3.91
CA GLY A 107 8.78 5.21 4.31
C GLY A 107 7.44 4.69 3.79
N TYR A 108 6.67 5.50 3.04
CA TYR A 108 5.41 5.09 2.45
C TYR A 108 5.62 4.45 1.07
N ARG A 109 4.70 3.57 0.71
CA ARG A 109 4.72 2.73 -0.49
C ARG A 109 3.35 2.62 -1.15
N ALA A 110 3.38 2.28 -2.43
CA ALA A 110 2.22 1.96 -3.24
C ALA A 110 2.33 0.50 -3.71
N LEU A 111 1.31 -0.31 -3.41
CA LEU A 111 1.24 -1.72 -3.81
C LEU A 111 -0.04 -1.95 -4.63
N PRO A 112 0.04 -2.03 -5.96
CA PRO A 112 -1.14 -2.19 -6.82
C PRO A 112 -1.85 -3.52 -6.60
N VAL A 113 -3.18 -3.48 -6.66
CA VAL A 113 -4.06 -4.65 -6.68
C VAL A 113 -5.00 -4.57 -7.88
N ARG A 114 -5.39 -5.72 -8.42
CA ARG A 114 -6.43 -5.83 -9.45
C ARG A 114 -7.41 -6.95 -9.14
N ASN A 115 -8.64 -6.82 -9.63
CA ASN A 115 -9.61 -7.90 -9.53
C ASN A 115 -9.30 -8.95 -10.60
N VAL A 116 -9.41 -10.24 -10.25
CA VAL A 116 -9.33 -11.29 -11.27
C VAL A 116 -10.78 -11.64 -11.58
N ASP A 117 -11.24 -11.36 -12.80
CA ASP A 117 -12.52 -11.87 -13.26
C ASP A 117 -12.52 -13.40 -13.12
N LYS A 118 -13.60 -13.93 -12.55
CA LYS A 118 -13.76 -15.36 -12.27
C LYS A 118 -13.80 -16.19 -13.54
#